data_AF-A0A090VW47-F1
#
_entry.id   AF-A0A090VW47-F1
#
_cell.length_a   1.000
_cell.length_b   1.000
_cell.length_c   1.000
_cell.angle_alpha   90.00
_cell.angle_beta   90.00
_cell.angle_gamma   90.00
#
_symmetry.space_group_name_H-M   'P 1'
#
loop_
_entity.id
_entity.type
_entity.pdbx_description
1 polymer ?
#
loop_
_entity_poly.entity_id
_entity_poly.type
_entity_poly.pdbx_seq_one_letter_code
_entity_poly.pdbx_strand_id
1 'polypeptide(L)'
;MDISFKADIIPLVSAAVALVSLFVATRSLAQSKLSARLASYNARGSYDVFLTKESWLKRYFGNVNHQVKIYSSVMSGTIDFDYEINIVAKNGGIYRAQLFENIEKREYIGIGTTGPALRTAIPKHSPPKQYANQGRVSFYGTPLFPYFSAAGREGDVDEQDAIQLNRYHQYIEITDFCGNTEMWYLAFSLHLSNQEGDFNKVHGWRVLAKNSTPYKYYRFSDATIVSPKDLPKNLDAALTPQQTLEEIRGSEESWQPSAQLSEDGWEAMNNKLKLYEMREYYHFMRRIKENLA
;
A
#
# COMPACT_ATOMS: atom_id res chain seq x y z
N MET A 1 -22.75 -44.29 38.10
CA MET A 1 -23.72 -43.34 37.52
C MET A 1 -23.10 -41.93 37.53
N ASP A 2 -21.84 -41.79 37.08
CA ASP A 2 -21.03 -40.56 37.29
C ASP A 2 -20.44 -39.96 36.01
N ILE A 3 -20.53 -40.68 34.89
CA ILE A 3 -19.92 -40.25 33.62
C ILE A 3 -20.89 -39.32 32.86
N SER A 4 -22.20 -39.50 33.04
CA SER A 4 -23.24 -38.67 32.41
C SER A 4 -23.25 -37.23 32.93
N PHE A 5 -23.11 -37.03 34.25
CA PHE A 5 -23.15 -35.67 34.84
C PHE A 5 -21.93 -34.83 34.46
N LYS A 6 -20.73 -35.44 34.37
CA LYS A 6 -19.51 -34.71 33.96
C LYS A 6 -19.53 -34.34 32.47
N ALA A 7 -20.15 -35.16 31.63
CA ALA A 7 -20.28 -34.90 30.19
C ALA A 7 -21.20 -33.69 29.89
N ASP A 8 -22.22 -33.44 30.71
CA ASP A 8 -23.15 -32.30 30.53
C ASP A 8 -22.65 -30.98 31.15
N ILE A 9 -21.77 -31.04 32.15
CA ILE A 9 -21.23 -29.83 32.82
C ILE A 9 -20.14 -29.16 31.97
N ILE A 10 -19.30 -29.92 31.26
CA ILE A 10 -18.21 -29.39 30.44
C ILE A 10 -18.72 -28.43 29.33
N PRO A 11 -19.73 -28.77 28.52
CA PRO A 11 -20.26 -27.86 27.51
C PRO A 11 -20.95 -26.64 28.13
N LEU A 12 -21.59 -26.80 29.30
CA LEU A 12 -22.22 -25.69 30.03
C LEU A 12 -21.19 -24.67 30.55
N VAL A 13 -20.10 -25.16 31.15
CA VAL A 13 -18.99 -24.32 31.63
C VAL A 13 -18.28 -23.63 30.45
N SER A 14 -18.06 -24.34 29.34
CA SER A 14 -17.49 -23.77 28.13
C SER A 14 -18.37 -22.65 27.54
N ALA A 15 -19.69 -22.86 27.48
CA ALA A 15 -20.64 -21.84 27.03
C ALA A 15 -20.66 -20.61 27.97
N ALA A 16 -20.61 -20.83 29.29
CA ALA A 16 -20.54 -19.74 30.27
C ALA A 16 -19.25 -18.92 30.12
N VAL A 17 -18.09 -19.58 29.96
CA VAL A 17 -16.80 -18.89 29.72
C VAL A 17 -16.84 -18.11 28.41
N ALA A 18 -17.43 -18.66 27.34
CA ALA A 18 -17.59 -17.96 26.07
C ALA A 18 -18.46 -16.71 26.19
N LEU A 19 -19.59 -16.79 26.91
CA LEU A 19 -20.49 -15.65 27.14
C LEU A 19 -19.83 -14.56 28.00
N VAL A 20 -19.13 -14.93 29.06
CA VAL A 20 -18.37 -13.98 29.90
C VAL A 20 -17.25 -13.34 29.08
N SER A 21 -16.52 -14.11 28.28
CA SER A 21 -15.46 -13.59 27.40
C SER A 21 -16.03 -12.60 26.38
N LEU A 22 -17.19 -12.91 25.79
CA LEU A 22 -17.89 -12.01 24.87
C LEU A 22 -18.35 -10.72 25.57
N PHE A 23 -18.86 -10.81 26.80
CA PHE A 23 -19.27 -9.65 27.59
C PHE A 23 -18.08 -8.75 27.94
N VAL A 24 -16.97 -9.34 28.39
CA VAL A 24 -15.73 -8.59 28.67
C VAL A 24 -15.18 -7.96 27.39
N ALA A 25 -15.17 -8.69 26.28
CA ALA A 25 -14.71 -8.16 24.99
C ALA A 25 -15.58 -6.99 24.50
N THR A 26 -16.91 -7.08 24.63
CA THR A 26 -17.83 -6.00 24.23
C THR A 26 -17.73 -4.75 25.12
N ARG A 27 -17.51 -4.92 26.43
CA ARG A 27 -17.26 -3.79 27.35
C ARG A 27 -15.89 -3.15 27.09
N SER A 28 -14.85 -3.96 26.95
CA SER A 28 -13.51 -3.50 26.59
C SER A 28 -13.53 -2.73 25.27
N LEU A 29 -14.27 -3.23 24.27
CA LEU A 29 -14.51 -2.56 23.00
C LEU A 29 -15.14 -1.18 23.16
N ALA A 30 -16.22 -1.06 23.95
CA ALA A 30 -16.92 0.19 24.16
C ALA A 30 -16.03 1.23 24.86
N GLN A 31 -15.31 0.81 25.90
CA GLN A 31 -14.37 1.68 26.63
C GLN A 31 -13.20 2.12 25.74
N SER A 32 -12.69 1.20 24.92
CA SER A 32 -11.61 1.45 23.97
C SER A 32 -11.99 2.49 22.92
N LYS A 33 -13.20 2.41 22.35
CA LYS A 33 -13.74 3.45 21.44
C LYS A 33 -13.84 4.80 22.13
N LEU A 34 -14.29 4.81 23.38
CA LEU A 34 -14.49 6.02 24.16
C LEU A 34 -13.13 6.67 24.49
N SER A 35 -12.13 5.89 24.90
CA SER A 35 -10.77 6.34 25.11
C SER A 35 -10.09 6.84 23.82
N ALA A 36 -10.27 6.12 22.69
CA ALA A 36 -9.72 6.56 21.41
C ALA A 36 -10.35 7.89 20.97
N ARG A 37 -11.67 8.03 21.09
CA ARG A 37 -12.37 9.30 20.84
C ARG A 37 -11.90 10.41 21.76
N LEU A 38 -11.81 10.16 23.07
CA LEU A 38 -11.31 11.13 24.05
C LEU A 38 -9.86 11.54 23.74
N ALA A 39 -9.03 10.60 23.29
CA ALA A 39 -7.68 10.90 22.83
C ALA A 39 -7.69 11.77 21.58
N SER A 40 -8.56 11.50 20.59
CA SER A 40 -8.75 12.37 19.40
C SER A 40 -9.22 13.78 19.78
N TYR A 41 -10.09 13.88 20.79
CA TYR A 41 -10.60 15.15 21.30
C TYR A 41 -9.52 15.96 22.02
N ASN A 42 -8.65 15.29 22.79
CA ASN A 42 -7.59 15.94 23.56
C ASN A 42 -6.32 16.20 22.73
N ALA A 43 -6.08 15.40 21.69
CA ALA A 43 -4.92 15.50 20.79
C ALA A 43 -5.30 15.04 19.39
N ARG A 44 -4.85 15.76 18.35
CA ARG A 44 -5.02 15.31 16.95
C ARG A 44 -4.49 13.88 16.77
N GLY A 45 -5.17 13.09 15.94
CA GLY A 45 -4.71 11.75 15.56
C GLY A 45 -3.25 11.73 15.09
N SER A 46 -2.56 10.63 15.39
CA SER A 46 -1.17 10.42 14.97
C SER A 46 -0.97 8.98 14.53
N TYR A 47 -0.32 8.82 13.39
CA TYR A 47 -0.25 7.55 12.67
C TYR A 47 1.19 7.18 12.32
N ASP A 48 1.44 5.88 12.20
CA ASP A 48 2.62 5.33 11.54
C ASP A 48 2.15 4.45 10.37
N VAL A 49 2.60 4.78 9.17
CA VAL A 49 2.39 3.95 7.98
C VAL A 49 3.67 3.17 7.68
N PHE A 50 3.55 1.86 7.47
CA PHE A 50 4.68 1.02 7.11
C PHE A 50 4.28 -0.19 6.26
N LEU A 51 5.25 -0.73 5.55
CA LEU A 51 5.11 -1.97 4.80
C LEU A 51 5.58 -3.16 5.64
N THR A 52 4.81 -4.25 5.66
CA THR A 52 5.29 -5.54 6.17
C THR A 52 5.35 -6.55 5.06
N LYS A 53 6.52 -7.18 4.89
CA LYS A 53 6.69 -8.26 3.92
C LYS A 53 5.74 -9.41 4.26
N GLU A 54 4.95 -9.85 3.29
CA GLU A 54 4.08 -10.99 3.49
C GLU A 54 4.89 -12.27 3.70
N SER A 55 4.44 -13.10 4.65
CA SER A 55 5.04 -14.41 4.88
C SER A 55 4.67 -15.35 3.75
N TRP A 56 5.57 -16.29 3.43
CA TRP A 56 5.32 -17.33 2.42
C TRP A 56 4.05 -18.13 2.71
N LEU A 57 3.77 -18.42 3.99
CA LEU A 57 2.55 -19.08 4.44
C LEU A 57 1.28 -18.26 4.16
N LYS A 58 1.31 -16.94 4.44
CA LYS A 58 0.16 -16.06 4.22
C LYS A 58 -0.19 -15.95 2.73
N ARG A 59 0.80 -16.09 1.84
CA ARG A 59 0.58 -16.12 0.39
C ARG A 59 0.03 -17.43 -0.14
N TYR A 60 0.44 -18.55 0.45
CA TYR A 60 -0.06 -19.87 0.02
C TYR A 60 -1.49 -20.13 0.51
N PHE A 61 -1.85 -19.65 1.70
CA PHE A 61 -3.12 -19.97 2.35
C PHE A 61 -4.09 -18.78 2.48
N GLY A 62 -3.63 -17.56 2.20
CA GLY A 62 -4.42 -16.34 2.31
C GLY A 62 -4.76 -15.74 0.95
N ASN A 63 -5.79 -14.89 0.92
CA ASN A 63 -6.00 -13.99 -0.21
C ASN A 63 -4.93 -12.90 -0.17
N VAL A 64 -4.23 -12.71 -1.28
CA VAL A 64 -3.26 -11.61 -1.47
C VAL A 64 -3.99 -10.28 -1.38
N ASN A 65 -3.43 -9.31 -0.63
CA ASN A 65 -4.11 -8.05 -0.35
C ASN A 65 -4.11 -7.09 -1.54
N HIS A 66 -3.03 -7.06 -2.33
CA HIS A 66 -2.88 -6.18 -3.49
C HIS A 66 -2.13 -6.85 -4.64
N GLN A 67 -2.53 -6.50 -5.86
CA GLN A 67 -1.82 -6.86 -7.07
C GLN A 67 -1.34 -5.59 -7.76
N VAL A 68 -0.28 -5.68 -8.55
CA VAL A 68 0.21 -4.58 -9.37
C VAL A 68 0.16 -4.97 -10.84
N LYS A 69 -0.19 -4.02 -11.69
CA LYS A 69 -0.20 -4.19 -13.15
C LYS A 69 1.16 -3.85 -13.73
N ILE A 70 1.62 -4.60 -14.72
CA ILE A 70 2.94 -4.35 -15.35
C ILE A 70 2.91 -3.15 -16.29
N TYR A 71 1.76 -2.94 -16.93
CA TYR A 71 1.53 -1.82 -17.83
C TYR A 71 0.29 -1.07 -17.36
N SER A 72 0.18 0.20 -17.73
CA SER A 72 -1.00 1.03 -17.46
C SER A 72 -2.19 0.63 -18.36
N SER A 73 -2.61 -0.63 -18.29
CA SER A 73 -3.70 -1.23 -19.06
C SER A 73 -4.41 -2.30 -18.24
N VAL A 74 -5.74 -2.34 -18.33
CA VAL A 74 -6.58 -3.33 -17.63
C VAL A 74 -6.23 -4.76 -18.04
N MET A 75 -5.82 -4.95 -19.31
CA MET A 75 -5.45 -6.26 -19.87
C MET A 75 -4.02 -6.68 -19.52
N SER A 76 -3.25 -5.82 -18.83
CA SER A 76 -1.89 -6.15 -18.43
C SER A 76 -1.86 -7.29 -17.40
N GLY A 77 -0.81 -8.10 -17.46
CA GLY A 77 -0.51 -9.10 -16.44
C GLY A 77 -0.38 -8.48 -15.05
N THR A 78 -0.68 -9.27 -14.03
CA THR A 78 -0.63 -8.87 -12.63
C THR A 78 0.47 -9.61 -11.88
N ILE A 79 1.14 -8.90 -10.98
CA ILE A 79 2.09 -9.47 -10.02
C ILE A 79 1.55 -9.20 -8.63
N ASP A 80 1.57 -10.22 -7.77
CA ASP A 80 1.16 -10.08 -6.38
C ASP A 80 2.13 -9.14 -5.64
N PHE A 81 1.59 -8.14 -4.95
CA PHE A 81 2.41 -7.20 -4.20
C PHE A 81 2.98 -7.88 -2.96
N ASP A 82 4.29 -7.75 -2.77
CA ASP A 82 4.99 -8.53 -1.76
C ASP A 82 4.79 -8.08 -0.32
N TYR A 83 4.17 -6.92 -0.15
CA TYR A 83 4.05 -6.24 1.11
C TYR A 83 2.59 -5.92 1.41
N GLU A 84 2.28 -5.92 2.69
CA GLU A 84 1.04 -5.39 3.22
C GLU A 84 1.27 -3.94 3.65
N ILE A 85 0.44 -3.01 3.17
CA ILE A 85 0.42 -1.62 3.63
C ILE A 85 -0.35 -1.60 4.95
N ASN A 86 0.31 -1.13 6.01
CA ASN A 86 -0.28 -1.07 7.35
C ASN A 86 -0.27 0.36 7.89
N ILE A 87 -1.34 0.71 8.59
CA ILE A 87 -1.47 1.97 9.31
C ILE A 87 -1.68 1.67 10.78
N VAL A 88 -0.79 2.17 11.64
CA VAL A 88 -0.90 2.07 13.09
C VAL A 88 -1.29 3.39 13.71
N ALA A 89 -2.34 3.39 14.53
CA ALA A 89 -2.73 4.58 15.31
C ALA A 89 -1.89 4.67 16.58
N LYS A 90 -1.02 5.67 16.67
CA LYS A 90 -0.34 6.04 17.92
C LYS A 90 -1.30 6.73 18.88
N ASN A 91 -2.12 7.67 18.37
CA ASN A 91 -3.14 8.41 19.10
C ASN A 91 -4.37 8.67 18.21
N GLY A 92 -5.55 8.86 18.82
CA GLY A 92 -6.77 9.33 18.15
C GLY A 92 -7.52 8.30 17.28
N GLY A 93 -7.03 7.06 17.18
CA GLY A 93 -7.67 6.00 16.40
C GLY A 93 -7.81 6.28 14.90
N ILE A 94 -8.22 5.28 14.12
CA ILE A 94 -8.49 5.43 12.68
C ILE A 94 -9.98 5.24 12.49
N TYR A 95 -10.69 6.31 12.07
CA TYR A 95 -12.10 6.21 11.70
C TYR A 95 -12.24 5.70 10.26
N ARG A 96 -11.43 6.24 9.35
CA ARG A 96 -11.40 5.89 7.94
C ARG A 96 -9.98 6.04 7.42
N ALA A 97 -9.56 5.16 6.53
CA ALA A 97 -8.42 5.45 5.67
C ALA A 97 -8.63 4.90 4.24
N GLN A 98 -8.01 5.54 3.26
CA GLN A 98 -8.21 5.27 1.83
C GLN A 98 -6.93 5.50 1.02
N LEU A 99 -6.69 4.65 0.03
CA LEU A 99 -5.71 4.80 -1.02
C LEU A 99 -6.37 5.41 -2.26
N PHE A 100 -5.69 6.37 -2.88
CA PHE A 100 -6.09 6.93 -4.17
C PHE A 100 -4.87 7.42 -4.96
N GLU A 101 -5.01 7.47 -6.28
CA GLU A 101 -4.01 8.00 -7.21
C GLU A 101 -4.36 9.44 -7.62
N ASN A 102 -3.38 10.34 -7.68
CA ASN A 102 -3.56 11.75 -8.06
C ASN A 102 -2.32 12.44 -8.67
N ILE A 103 -1.23 11.73 -9.00
CA ILE A 103 -0.03 12.38 -9.57
C ILE A 103 -0.26 12.83 -11.01
N GLU A 104 -1.24 12.25 -11.72
CA GLU A 104 -1.47 12.55 -13.16
C GLU A 104 -2.88 13.05 -13.50
N LYS A 105 -3.70 13.48 -12.54
CA LYS A 105 -5.12 13.81 -12.76
C LYS A 105 -5.91 12.72 -13.53
N ARG A 106 -5.43 11.48 -13.54
CA ARG A 106 -6.20 10.35 -14.06
C ARG A 106 -7.51 10.31 -13.26
N GLU A 107 -8.64 10.14 -13.94
CA GLU A 107 -9.91 9.81 -13.27
C GLU A 107 -9.62 8.68 -12.29
N TYR A 108 -10.16 8.74 -11.07
CA TYR A 108 -9.83 7.82 -9.99
C TYR A 108 -9.96 6.34 -10.42
N ILE A 109 -8.88 5.69 -10.85
CA ILE A 109 -8.88 4.27 -11.18
C ILE A 109 -8.36 3.52 -9.95
N GLY A 110 -9.28 3.17 -9.06
CA GLY A 110 -9.00 2.35 -7.89
C GLY A 110 -8.91 3.14 -6.59
N ILE A 111 -9.91 2.98 -5.73
CA ILE A 111 -9.88 3.47 -4.35
C ILE A 111 -9.78 2.25 -3.44
N GLY A 112 -8.60 2.02 -2.86
CA GLY A 112 -8.39 0.97 -1.87
C GLY A 112 -8.80 1.48 -0.50
N THR A 113 -9.86 0.98 0.13
CA THR A 113 -10.28 1.48 1.44
C THR A 113 -9.82 0.57 2.57
N THR A 114 -9.16 1.12 3.59
CA THR A 114 -9.00 0.45 4.89
C THR A 114 -10.30 0.65 5.67
N GLY A 115 -11.25 -0.28 5.54
CA GLY A 115 -12.49 -0.26 6.34
C GLY A 115 -13.63 -1.06 5.73
N PRO A 116 -14.65 -1.44 6.51
CA PRO A 116 -15.81 -2.16 5.99
C PRO A 116 -16.48 -1.28 4.94
N ALA A 117 -16.69 -1.80 3.73
CA ALA A 117 -17.58 -1.18 2.77
C ALA A 117 -18.88 -0.75 3.47
N LEU A 118 -19.20 0.55 3.42
CA LEU A 118 -20.49 1.09 3.84
C LEU A 118 -21.56 0.44 2.96
N ARG A 119 -22.13 -0.66 3.46
CA ARG A 119 -23.40 -1.18 2.94
C ARG A 119 -24.48 -0.24 3.46
N THR A 120 -25.34 0.21 2.56
CA THR A 120 -26.55 0.99 2.88
C THR A 120 -27.55 0.23 3.77
N ALA A 121 -27.30 -1.06 4.06
CA ALA A 121 -28.01 -1.84 5.06
C ALA A 121 -27.08 -2.83 5.78
N ILE A 122 -27.34 -3.03 7.08
CA ILE A 122 -26.70 -4.07 7.90
C ILE A 122 -27.25 -5.43 7.46
N PRO A 123 -26.41 -6.39 7.00
CA PRO A 123 -26.87 -7.76 6.75
C PRO A 123 -27.36 -8.36 8.06
N LYS A 124 -28.56 -8.95 8.06
CA LYS A 124 -29.24 -9.45 9.28
C LYS A 124 -28.43 -10.45 10.11
N HIS A 125 -27.33 -11.01 9.59
CA HIS A 125 -26.52 -12.02 10.29
C HIS A 125 -25.01 -11.91 10.03
N SER A 126 -24.40 -10.75 10.27
CA SER A 126 -22.93 -10.68 10.37
C SER A 126 -22.46 -10.78 11.84
N PRO A 127 -21.59 -11.74 12.20
CA PRO A 127 -20.94 -11.74 13.52
C PRO A 127 -20.07 -10.47 13.69
N PRO A 128 -19.79 -10.06 14.94
CA PRO A 128 -19.19 -8.76 15.22
C PRO A 128 -17.81 -8.66 14.54
N LYS A 129 -17.68 -7.71 13.62
CA LYS A 129 -16.37 -7.32 13.08
C LYS A 129 -15.51 -6.87 14.26
N GLN A 130 -14.44 -7.63 14.45
CA GLN A 130 -13.48 -7.60 15.54
C GLN A 130 -12.95 -6.18 15.82
N TYR A 131 -12.76 -5.90 17.12
CA TYR A 131 -11.99 -4.84 17.77
C TYR A 131 -11.96 -3.45 17.07
N ALA A 132 -12.66 -2.49 17.67
CA ALA A 132 -12.62 -1.07 17.31
C ALA A 132 -11.37 -0.32 17.79
N ASN A 133 -10.35 -1.07 18.22
CA ASN A 133 -8.97 -0.66 18.16
C ASN A 133 -8.24 -1.63 17.25
N GLN A 134 -8.50 -1.57 15.94
CA GLN A 134 -7.42 -1.91 15.03
C GLN A 134 -6.44 -0.75 15.10
N GLY A 135 -5.55 -0.82 16.10
CA GLY A 135 -4.33 -0.04 16.11
C GLY A 135 -3.42 -0.42 14.94
N ARG A 136 -3.86 -1.31 14.03
CA ARG A 136 -3.24 -1.64 12.75
C ARG A 136 -4.35 -1.94 11.73
N VAL A 137 -4.45 -1.18 10.64
CA VAL A 137 -5.36 -1.44 9.52
C VAL A 137 -4.57 -1.72 8.25
N SER A 138 -5.08 -2.63 7.42
CA SER A 138 -4.46 -3.03 6.15
C SER A 138 -5.42 -2.80 4.99
N PHE A 139 -4.88 -2.44 3.83
CA PHE A 139 -5.65 -2.22 2.61
C PHE A 139 -5.93 -3.54 1.88
N TYR A 140 -7.08 -3.57 1.19
CA TYR A 140 -7.47 -4.60 0.24
C TYR A 140 -8.11 -3.88 -0.94
N GLY A 141 -7.82 -4.27 -2.18
CA GLY A 141 -8.46 -3.58 -3.31
C GLY A 141 -7.97 -3.93 -4.70
N THR A 142 -8.39 -3.07 -5.63
CA THR A 142 -8.07 -3.14 -7.06
C THR A 142 -6.57 -3.18 -7.32
N PRO A 143 -6.14 -3.80 -8.44
CA PRO A 143 -4.74 -3.76 -8.84
C PRO A 143 -4.23 -2.33 -8.96
N LEU A 144 -3.01 -2.09 -8.50
CA LEU A 144 -2.33 -0.80 -8.60
C LEU A 144 -1.73 -0.66 -10.00
N PHE A 145 -1.83 0.52 -10.59
CA PHE A 145 -1.30 0.79 -11.92
C PHE A 145 0.01 1.59 -11.83
N PRO A 146 0.97 1.34 -12.72
CA PRO A 146 2.17 2.16 -12.76
C PRO A 146 1.79 3.52 -13.34
N TYR A 147 2.21 4.58 -12.66
CA TYR A 147 2.12 5.94 -13.23
C TYR A 147 3.29 6.17 -14.18
N PHE A 148 4.44 5.58 -13.88
CA PHE A 148 5.64 5.65 -14.69
C PHE A 148 6.17 4.25 -15.03
N SER A 149 6.59 4.07 -16.28
CA SER A 149 7.33 2.90 -16.72
C SER A 149 8.47 3.30 -17.65
N ALA A 150 9.58 2.57 -17.56
CA ALA A 150 10.72 2.66 -18.45
C ALA A 150 11.20 1.25 -18.76
N ALA A 151 11.43 0.94 -20.03
CA ALA A 151 11.95 -0.35 -20.47
C ALA A 151 13.33 -0.16 -21.10
N GLY A 152 14.31 -0.94 -20.66
CA GLY A 152 15.69 -0.88 -21.13
C GLY A 152 15.99 -2.07 -22.04
N ARG A 153 16.64 -1.80 -23.17
CA ARG A 153 17.20 -2.82 -24.06
C ARG A 153 18.67 -3.06 -23.73
N GLU A 154 19.16 -4.25 -24.02
CA GLU A 154 20.57 -4.59 -23.89
C GLU A 154 21.02 -5.32 -25.17
N GLY A 155 22.03 -4.77 -25.86
CA GLY A 155 22.58 -5.31 -27.12
C GLY A 155 21.94 -4.77 -28.41
N ASP A 156 22.53 -5.15 -29.55
CA ASP A 156 22.15 -4.71 -30.92
C ASP A 156 20.92 -5.45 -31.52
N VAL A 157 20.18 -6.24 -30.73
CA VAL A 157 19.14 -7.13 -31.26
C VAL A 157 17.74 -6.70 -30.85
N ASP A 158 16.87 -6.58 -31.84
CA ASP A 158 15.55 -5.95 -31.82
C ASP A 158 14.41 -6.69 -31.07
N GLU A 159 14.66 -7.78 -30.34
CA GLU A 159 13.56 -8.72 -30.07
C GLU A 159 12.91 -8.73 -28.67
N GLN A 160 13.43 -8.04 -27.64
CA GLN A 160 12.69 -7.84 -26.37
C GLN A 160 13.41 -6.90 -25.40
N ASP A 161 12.63 -6.17 -24.60
CA ASP A 161 13.17 -5.38 -23.49
C ASP A 161 13.84 -6.32 -22.45
N ALA A 162 15.09 -6.04 -22.12
CA ALA A 162 15.89 -6.85 -21.20
C ALA A 162 15.48 -6.59 -19.74
N ILE A 163 15.19 -5.33 -19.44
CA ILE A 163 14.84 -4.85 -18.11
C ILE A 163 13.67 -3.87 -18.18
N GLN A 164 12.89 -3.77 -17.11
CA GLN A 164 11.87 -2.74 -16.98
C GLN A 164 11.80 -2.24 -15.53
N LEU A 165 11.54 -0.95 -15.38
CA LEU A 165 11.20 -0.28 -14.14
C LEU A 165 9.75 0.20 -14.24
N ASN A 166 8.92 -0.24 -13.30
CA ASN A 166 7.58 0.28 -13.11
C ASN A 166 7.49 0.96 -11.75
N ARG A 167 6.98 2.19 -11.73
CA ARG A 167 6.82 2.98 -10.52
C ARG A 167 5.35 3.16 -10.22
N TYR A 168 5.00 2.90 -8.97
CA TYR A 168 3.65 2.98 -8.43
C TYR A 168 3.64 4.03 -7.34
N HIS A 169 2.50 4.69 -7.19
CA HIS A 169 2.29 5.64 -6.12
C HIS A 169 0.86 5.56 -5.61
N GLN A 170 0.66 5.92 -4.35
CA GLN A 170 -0.65 6.04 -3.71
C GLN A 170 -0.59 7.16 -2.67
N TYR A 171 -1.63 7.98 -2.63
CA TYR A 171 -1.91 8.81 -1.46
C TYR A 171 -2.74 8.03 -0.48
N ILE A 172 -2.46 8.18 0.80
CA ILE A 172 -3.18 7.54 1.89
C ILE A 172 -3.88 8.63 2.70
N GLU A 173 -5.19 8.76 2.52
CA GLU A 173 -6.03 9.56 3.40
C GLU A 173 -6.23 8.80 4.70
N ILE A 174 -5.99 9.43 5.85
CA ILE A 174 -6.26 8.88 7.17
C ILE A 174 -7.06 9.90 7.97
N THR A 175 -8.26 9.54 8.38
CA THR A 175 -9.19 10.41 9.10
C THR A 175 -9.49 9.84 10.48
N ASP A 176 -9.33 10.68 11.51
CA ASP A 176 -9.62 10.33 12.90
C ASP A 176 -11.13 10.45 13.24
N PHE A 177 -11.52 10.08 14.47
CA PHE A 177 -12.91 10.14 14.91
C PHE A 177 -13.47 11.57 15.12
N CYS A 178 -12.60 12.59 15.10
CA CYS A 178 -12.95 14.00 15.18
C CYS A 178 -12.96 14.69 13.80
N GLY A 179 -12.67 13.96 12.73
CA GLY A 179 -12.63 14.48 11.37
C GLY A 179 -11.30 15.15 10.99
N ASN A 180 -10.23 15.00 11.79
CA ASN A 180 -8.91 15.45 11.36
C ASN A 180 -8.35 14.46 10.34
N THR A 181 -7.95 14.97 9.18
CA THR A 181 -7.42 14.17 8.07
C THR A 181 -5.94 14.45 7.86
N GLU A 182 -5.12 13.39 7.81
CA GLU A 182 -3.75 13.41 7.33
C GLU A 182 -3.67 12.73 5.96
N MET A 183 -2.86 13.29 5.05
CA MET A 183 -2.62 12.74 3.71
C MET A 183 -1.18 12.26 3.61
N TRP A 184 -0.94 10.96 3.65
CA TRP A 184 0.38 10.37 3.50
C TRP A 184 0.67 10.04 2.04
N TYR A 185 1.94 9.93 1.70
CA TYR A 185 2.39 9.52 0.38
C TYR A 185 3.15 8.20 0.46
N LEU A 186 2.81 7.25 -0.43
CA LEU A 186 3.50 5.99 -0.62
C LEU A 186 3.90 5.85 -2.08
N ALA A 187 5.14 5.47 -2.34
CA ALA A 187 5.60 5.03 -3.65
C ALA A 187 6.50 3.81 -3.53
N PHE A 188 6.58 3.02 -4.59
CA PHE A 188 7.50 1.88 -4.68
C PHE A 188 7.74 1.51 -6.14
N SER A 189 8.84 0.79 -6.37
CA SER A 189 9.21 0.30 -7.70
C SER A 189 9.04 -1.21 -7.81
N LEU A 190 8.58 -1.66 -8.96
CA LEU A 190 8.71 -3.03 -9.44
C LEU A 190 9.82 -3.04 -10.49
N HIS A 191 10.84 -3.85 -10.24
CA HIS A 191 11.92 -4.13 -11.18
C HIS A 191 11.63 -5.46 -11.85
N LEU A 192 11.74 -5.50 -13.17
CA LEU A 192 11.53 -6.67 -14.01
C LEU A 192 12.80 -6.91 -14.82
N SER A 193 13.20 -8.17 -14.94
CA SER A 193 14.41 -8.55 -15.68
C SER A 193 14.25 -9.90 -16.38
N ASN A 194 14.89 -10.01 -17.54
CA ASN A 194 15.10 -11.26 -18.27
C ASN A 194 16.48 -11.88 -18.05
N GLN A 195 17.36 -11.20 -17.30
CA GLN A 195 18.74 -11.60 -17.10
C GLN A 195 18.90 -12.49 -15.86
N GLU A 196 19.55 -13.64 -16.04
CA GLU A 196 19.92 -14.53 -14.92
C GLU A 196 20.92 -13.89 -13.96
N GLY A 197 21.74 -12.95 -14.45
CA GLY A 197 22.72 -12.22 -13.65
C GLY A 197 22.07 -11.44 -12.52
N ASP A 198 20.92 -10.81 -12.75
CA ASP A 198 20.22 -10.02 -11.73
C ASP A 198 19.66 -10.90 -10.61
N PHE A 199 19.11 -12.06 -10.98
CA PHE A 199 18.64 -13.06 -10.03
C PHE A 199 19.75 -13.53 -9.08
N ASN A 200 20.98 -13.66 -9.59
CA ASN A 200 22.13 -14.16 -8.84
C ASN A 200 22.87 -13.07 -8.03
N LYS A 201 22.78 -11.80 -8.43
CA LYS A 201 23.56 -10.70 -7.83
C LYS A 201 22.94 -10.11 -6.56
N VAL A 202 21.61 -10.12 -6.42
CA VAL A 202 20.94 -9.35 -5.36
C VAL A 202 19.87 -10.16 -4.61
N HIS A 203 19.87 -10.08 -3.28
CA HIS A 203 18.80 -10.65 -2.46
C HIS A 203 17.45 -10.00 -2.78
N GLY A 204 16.43 -10.83 -3.02
CA GLY A 204 15.03 -10.39 -3.13
C GLY A 204 14.40 -10.54 -4.51
N TRP A 205 15.16 -10.94 -5.53
CA TRP A 205 14.62 -11.34 -6.82
C TRP A 205 13.85 -12.66 -6.73
N ARG A 206 12.85 -12.80 -7.61
CA ARG A 206 11.98 -13.96 -7.67
C ARG A 206 11.60 -14.29 -9.09
N VAL A 207 11.26 -15.56 -9.28
CA VAL A 207 10.84 -16.10 -10.57
C VAL A 207 9.35 -15.78 -10.79
N LEU A 208 9.02 -15.27 -11.97
CA LEU A 208 7.65 -15.13 -12.44
C LEU A 208 7.14 -16.47 -12.97
N ALA A 209 5.84 -16.73 -12.80
CA ALA A 209 5.24 -17.93 -13.37
C ALA A 209 5.37 -17.91 -14.90
N LYS A 210 5.69 -19.07 -15.50
CA LYS A 210 5.82 -19.19 -16.96
C LYS A 210 4.56 -18.66 -17.65
N ASN A 211 4.74 -17.83 -18.66
CA ASN A 211 3.69 -17.22 -19.50
C ASN A 211 2.81 -16.16 -18.83
N SER A 212 3.14 -15.69 -17.62
CA SER A 212 2.37 -14.60 -16.98
C SER A 212 2.75 -13.21 -17.49
N THR A 213 4.00 -13.04 -17.95
CA THR A 213 4.58 -11.76 -18.40
C THR A 213 5.74 -12.04 -19.39
N PRO A 214 6.20 -11.06 -20.17
CA PRO A 214 7.41 -11.20 -21.00
C PRO A 214 8.72 -11.22 -20.20
N TYR A 215 8.67 -11.06 -18.87
CA TYR A 215 9.83 -11.07 -17.97
C TYR A 215 9.94 -12.37 -17.18
N LYS A 216 11.18 -12.78 -16.89
CA LYS A 216 11.49 -13.98 -16.09
C LYS A 216 11.54 -13.70 -14.59
N TYR A 217 12.04 -12.54 -14.19
CA TYR A 217 12.31 -12.20 -12.80
C TYR A 217 11.64 -10.89 -12.38
N TYR A 218 11.26 -10.81 -11.11
CA TYR A 218 10.77 -9.58 -10.50
C TYR A 218 11.35 -9.34 -9.11
N ARG A 219 11.40 -8.06 -8.72
CA ARG A 219 11.65 -7.62 -7.36
C ARG A 219 10.91 -6.31 -7.09
N PHE A 220 10.32 -6.18 -5.90
CA PHE A 220 9.88 -4.89 -5.40
C PHE A 220 11.03 -4.19 -4.66
N SER A 221 11.26 -2.92 -4.97
CA SER A 221 12.30 -2.10 -4.38
C SER A 221 11.80 -0.67 -4.14
N ASP A 222 12.66 0.11 -3.51
CA ASP A 222 12.55 1.57 -3.42
C ASP A 222 11.24 2.10 -2.80
N ALA A 223 10.73 1.40 -1.80
CA ALA A 223 9.55 1.83 -1.08
C ALA A 223 9.82 3.14 -0.32
N THR A 224 9.05 4.17 -0.63
CA THR A 224 9.11 5.50 -0.03
C THR A 224 7.78 5.79 0.64
N ILE A 225 7.80 6.10 1.95
CA ILE A 225 6.63 6.50 2.72
C ILE A 225 6.92 7.85 3.34
N VAL A 226 6.08 8.83 3.08
CA VAL A 226 6.27 10.20 3.56
C VAL A 226 5.02 10.70 4.24
N SER A 227 5.19 11.13 5.48
CA SER A 227 4.13 11.79 6.25
C SER A 227 4.10 13.29 5.95
N PRO A 228 2.96 13.98 6.22
CA PRO A 228 2.92 15.44 6.17
C PRO A 228 3.99 16.12 7.04
N LYS A 229 4.39 15.46 8.14
CA LYS A 229 5.36 15.97 9.11
C LYS A 229 6.80 15.85 8.61
N ASP A 230 7.06 14.99 7.63
CA ASP A 230 8.38 14.84 7.02
C ASP A 230 8.59 15.77 5.83
N LEU A 231 7.52 16.41 5.33
CA LEU A 231 7.60 17.33 4.20
C LEU A 231 8.56 18.51 4.43
N PRO A 232 8.59 19.18 5.61
CA PRO A 232 9.54 20.26 5.86
C PRO A 232 11.01 19.82 5.79
N LYS A 233 11.31 18.59 6.20
CA LYS A 233 12.68 18.03 6.15
C LYS A 233 13.13 17.74 4.72
N ASN A 234 12.17 17.49 3.82
CA ASN A 234 12.41 17.19 2.42
C ASN A 234 12.11 18.39 1.50
N LEU A 235 11.91 19.58 2.07
CA LEU A 235 11.47 20.76 1.32
C LEU A 235 12.50 21.17 0.27
N ASP A 236 13.78 21.21 0.63
CA ASP A 236 14.84 21.57 -0.32
C ASP A 236 14.90 20.58 -1.49
N ALA A 237 14.78 19.29 -1.21
CA ALA A 237 14.71 18.25 -2.24
C ALA A 237 13.48 18.41 -3.14
N ALA A 238 12.32 18.75 -2.56
CA ALA A 238 11.07 18.99 -3.29
C ALA A 238 11.10 20.29 -4.14
N LEU A 239 11.89 21.29 -3.75
CA LEU A 239 11.99 22.58 -4.43
C LEU A 239 13.19 22.70 -5.40
N THR A 240 14.15 21.77 -5.33
CA THR A 240 15.25 21.69 -6.28
C THR A 240 14.70 21.51 -7.71
N PRO A 241 15.28 22.09 -8.77
CA PRO A 241 14.84 21.82 -10.14
C PRO A 241 14.87 20.32 -10.42
N GLN A 242 13.78 19.77 -10.93
CA GLN A 242 13.69 18.34 -11.20
C GLN A 242 13.21 18.10 -12.62
N GLN A 243 13.71 16.99 -13.14
CA GLN A 243 13.41 16.52 -14.47
C GLN A 243 11.92 16.19 -14.64
N THR A 244 11.40 16.35 -15.85
CA THR A 244 10.06 15.82 -16.20
C THR A 244 10.07 14.29 -16.23
N LEU A 245 8.91 13.65 -16.26
CA LEU A 245 8.87 12.18 -16.38
C LEU A 245 9.51 11.70 -17.68
N GLU A 246 9.35 12.44 -18.77
CA GLU A 246 9.98 12.15 -20.07
C GLU A 246 11.50 12.27 -19.98
N GLU A 247 12.00 13.31 -19.30
CA GLU A 247 13.43 13.51 -19.06
C GLU A 247 14.03 12.42 -18.15
N ILE A 248 13.29 11.98 -17.13
CA ILE A 248 13.71 10.86 -16.26
C ILE A 248 13.69 9.54 -17.03
N ARG A 249 12.70 9.34 -17.91
CA ARG A 249 12.64 8.17 -18.79
C ARG A 249 13.74 8.19 -19.84
N GLY A 250 14.16 9.38 -20.28
CA GLY A 250 15.01 9.54 -21.46
C GLY A 250 14.27 9.24 -22.78
N SER A 251 12.93 9.24 -22.77
CA SER A 251 12.08 9.07 -23.96
C SER A 251 10.72 9.72 -23.75
N GLU A 252 10.11 10.20 -24.84
CA GLU A 252 8.81 10.90 -24.79
C GLU A 252 7.68 9.95 -24.35
N GLU A 253 7.68 8.73 -24.87
CA GLU A 253 6.59 7.78 -24.66
C GLU A 253 7.04 6.54 -23.87
N SER A 254 6.14 6.00 -23.04
CA SER A 254 6.46 4.92 -22.10
C SER A 254 6.78 3.57 -22.74
N TRP A 255 6.40 3.38 -24.01
CA TRP A 255 6.70 2.17 -24.79
C TRP A 255 8.03 2.28 -25.55
N GLN A 256 8.62 3.47 -25.61
CA GLN A 256 9.94 3.64 -26.23
C GLN A 256 11.03 3.18 -25.27
N PRO A 257 12.08 2.51 -25.79
CA PRO A 257 13.23 2.13 -24.99
C PRO A 257 13.87 3.33 -24.29
N SER A 258 14.24 3.13 -23.03
CA SER A 258 14.90 4.10 -22.18
C SER A 258 16.41 3.82 -22.19
N ALA A 259 17.17 4.66 -22.89
CA ALA A 259 18.63 4.63 -22.83
C ALA A 259 19.13 4.88 -21.39
N GLN A 260 18.47 5.78 -20.65
CA GLN A 260 18.82 6.05 -19.26
C GLN A 260 18.67 4.83 -18.35
N LEU A 261 17.64 4.01 -18.54
CA LEU A 261 17.50 2.79 -17.73
C LEU A 261 18.59 1.78 -18.06
N SER A 262 18.95 1.65 -19.35
CA SER A 262 20.02 0.75 -19.79
C SER A 262 21.41 1.19 -19.31
N GLU A 263 21.68 2.51 -19.27
CA GLU A 263 22.99 3.06 -18.89
C GLU A 263 23.14 3.25 -17.37
N ASP A 264 22.18 3.91 -16.73
CA ASP A 264 22.26 4.31 -15.32
C ASP A 264 21.71 3.24 -14.36
N GLY A 265 20.88 2.33 -14.87
CA GLY A 265 20.23 1.26 -14.09
C GLY A 265 19.07 1.73 -13.19
N TRP A 266 18.43 0.76 -12.53
CA TRP A 266 17.21 1.01 -11.74
C TRP A 266 17.41 2.03 -10.60
N GLU A 267 18.53 1.97 -9.87
CA GLU A 267 18.71 2.77 -8.64
C GLU A 267 18.87 4.27 -8.93
N ALA A 268 19.60 4.62 -9.99
CA ALA A 268 19.74 6.01 -10.41
C ALA A 268 18.38 6.59 -10.84
N MET A 269 17.60 5.83 -11.61
CA MET A 269 16.25 6.23 -12.03
C MET A 269 15.28 6.34 -10.85
N ASN A 270 15.31 5.39 -9.91
CA ASN A 270 14.53 5.46 -8.66
C ASN A 270 14.80 6.76 -7.89
N ASN A 271 16.07 7.18 -7.79
CA ASN A 271 16.43 8.41 -7.08
C ASN A 271 15.88 9.66 -7.78
N LYS A 272 15.93 9.72 -9.12
CA LYS A 272 15.29 10.78 -9.90
C LYS A 272 13.77 10.82 -9.65
N LEU A 273 13.12 9.65 -9.65
CA LEU A 273 11.68 9.52 -9.37
C LEU A 273 11.31 9.94 -7.95
N LYS A 274 12.09 9.58 -6.92
CA LYS A 274 11.84 10.04 -5.53
C LYS A 274 11.77 11.56 -5.44
N LEU A 275 12.70 12.24 -6.09
CA LEU A 275 12.72 13.70 -6.13
C LEU A 275 11.41 14.20 -6.76
N TYR A 276 11.08 13.70 -7.96
CA TYR A 276 9.83 14.01 -8.68
C TYR A 276 8.61 13.90 -7.77
N GLU A 277 8.50 12.77 -7.09
CA GLU A 277 7.39 12.44 -6.20
C GLU A 277 7.31 13.36 -4.98
N MET A 278 8.45 13.75 -4.40
CA MET A 278 8.47 14.70 -3.28
C MET A 278 7.95 16.07 -3.68
N ARG A 279 8.26 16.53 -4.90
CA ARG A 279 7.73 17.77 -5.46
C ARG A 279 6.22 17.66 -5.69
N GLU A 280 5.76 16.58 -6.32
CA GLU A 280 4.32 16.38 -6.56
C GLU A 280 3.53 16.26 -5.26
N TYR A 281 4.08 15.59 -4.25
CA TYR A 281 3.49 15.53 -2.92
C TYR A 281 3.44 16.91 -2.26
N TYR A 282 4.51 17.71 -2.35
CA TYR A 282 4.51 19.09 -1.86
C TYR A 282 3.42 19.93 -2.54
N HIS A 283 3.33 19.89 -3.87
CA HIS A 283 2.31 20.63 -4.62
C HIS A 283 0.89 20.16 -4.29
N PHE A 284 0.69 18.86 -4.07
CA PHE A 284 -0.58 18.32 -3.62
C PHE A 284 -0.96 18.86 -2.24
N MET A 285 -0.05 18.79 -1.26
CA MET A 285 -0.30 19.29 0.10
C MET A 285 -0.53 20.81 0.13
N ARG A 286 0.20 21.57 -0.69
CA ARG A 286 0.02 23.00 -0.84
C ARG A 286 -1.37 23.34 -1.40
N ARG A 287 -1.80 22.64 -2.47
CA ARG A 287 -3.15 22.79 -3.04
C ARG A 287 -4.25 22.47 -2.03
N ILE A 288 -4.11 21.42 -1.22
CA ILE A 288 -5.06 21.11 -0.14
C ILE A 288 -5.15 22.28 0.84
N LYS A 289 -4.00 22.79 1.29
CA LYS A 289 -3.96 23.90 2.25
C LYS A 289 -4.57 25.18 1.69
N GLU A 290 -4.35 25.49 0.42
CA GLU A 290 -4.90 26.69 -0.23
C GLU A 290 -6.42 26.60 -0.49
N ASN A 291 -6.96 25.40 -0.74
CA ASN A 291 -8.39 25.22 -1.04
C ASN A 291 -9.25 24.87 0.17
N LEU A 292 -8.65 24.52 1.31
CA LEU A 292 -9.35 24.20 2.57
C LEU A 292 -9.12 25.26 3.68
N ALA A 293 -8.37 26.32 3.40
CA ALA A 293 -8.20 27.48 4.28
C ALA A 293 -9.27 28.54 4.00
#